data_AF-A0A2T3MXT5-F1
#
_entry.id   AF-A0A2T3MXT5-F1
#
_cell.length_a   1.000
_cell.length_b   1.000
_cell.length_c   1.000
_cell.angle_alpha   90.00
_cell.angle_beta   90.00
_cell.angle_gamma   90.00
#
_symmetry.space_group_name_H-M   'P 1'
#
loop_
_entity.id
_entity.type
_entity.pdbx_description
1 polymer ?
#
loop_
_entity_poly.entity_id
_entity_poly.type
_entity_poly.pdbx_seq_one_letter_code
_entity_poly.pdbx_strand_id
1 'polypeptide(L)'
;MSMQDPISDMLTRLRNGQAAKKVAVKMPSSKLKVAIATLLKEEGFVADYTVTGEVKPELEVTLKYFEANPVIEQIQRVSRPGLRIYKKKGALPSVMGGLGIAVVSTSKGLMTDRAARKAGLGGEIICYVA
;
A
#
# COMPACT_ATOMS: atom_id res chain seq x y z
N MET A 1 -8.99 -12.54 18.33
CA MET A 1 -9.15 -12.48 16.87
C MET A 1 -7.90 -13.06 16.22
N SER A 2 -8.03 -13.98 15.25
CA SER A 2 -6.86 -14.52 14.55
C SER A 2 -6.40 -13.59 13.43
N MET A 3 -5.11 -13.56 13.15
CA MET A 3 -4.50 -12.71 12.14
C MET A 3 -4.65 -13.34 10.74
N GLN A 4 -5.66 -12.91 9.98
CA GLN A 4 -6.00 -13.51 8.67
C GLN A 4 -5.59 -12.66 7.46
N ASP A 5 -5.50 -11.33 7.60
CA ASP A 5 -5.05 -10.42 6.52
C ASP A 5 -3.92 -9.49 7.01
N PRO A 6 -2.65 -9.90 6.84
CA PRO A 6 -1.47 -9.08 7.16
C PRO A 6 -1.39 -7.75 6.41
N ILE A 7 -2.01 -7.64 5.23
CA ILE A 7 -1.98 -6.42 4.43
C ILE A 7 -3.01 -5.44 4.96
N SER A 8 -4.21 -5.90 5.30
CA SER A 8 -5.22 -5.05 5.95
C SER A 8 -4.71 -4.45 7.27
N ASP A 9 -3.97 -5.23 8.07
CA ASP A 9 -3.30 -4.73 9.29
C ASP A 9 -2.27 -3.64 8.98
N MET A 10 -1.41 -3.84 7.98
CA MET A 10 -0.44 -2.81 7.54
C MET A 10 -1.14 -1.50 7.17
N LEU A 11 -2.16 -1.56 6.31
CA LEU A 11 -2.90 -0.37 5.85
C LEU A 11 -3.63 0.32 7.02
N THR A 12 -4.16 -0.46 7.96
CA THR A 12 -4.82 0.07 9.16
C THR A 12 -3.83 0.73 10.11
N ARG A 13 -2.63 0.17 10.30
CA ARG A 13 -1.55 0.81 11.07
C ARG A 13 -1.10 2.13 10.45
N LEU A 14 -0.97 2.20 9.12
CA LEU A 14 -0.66 3.45 8.42
C LEU A 14 -1.76 4.50 8.66
N ARG A 15 -3.04 4.14 8.45
CA ARG A 15 -4.18 5.03 8.67
C ARG A 15 -4.24 5.55 10.12
N ASN A 16 -4.15 4.64 11.09
CA ASN A 16 -4.22 5.00 12.51
C ASN A 16 -2.99 5.79 12.96
N GLY A 17 -1.81 5.47 12.43
CA GLY A 17 -0.59 6.22 12.68
C GLY A 17 -0.68 7.67 12.21
N GLN A 18 -1.27 7.88 11.03
CA GLN A 18 -1.51 9.22 10.49
C GLN A 18 -2.57 9.99 11.28
N ALA A 19 -3.69 9.35 11.63
CA ALA A 19 -4.71 9.98 12.47
C ALA A 19 -4.17 10.39 13.86
N ALA A 20 -3.25 9.59 14.41
CA ALA A 20 -2.59 9.85 15.69
C ALA A 20 -1.34 10.74 15.58
N LYS A 21 -1.04 11.32 14.39
CA LYS A 21 0.14 12.17 14.13
C LYS A 21 1.47 11.54 14.56
N LYS A 22 1.61 10.21 14.40
CA LYS A 22 2.86 9.50 14.70
C LYS A 22 3.91 9.78 13.63
N VAL A 23 5.18 9.82 14.03
CA VAL A 23 6.31 9.95 13.09
C VAL A 23 6.49 8.67 12.27
N ALA A 24 6.40 7.51 12.92
CA ALA A 24 6.58 6.21 12.27
C ALA A 24 5.64 5.14 12.85
N VAL A 25 5.44 4.07 12.08
CA VAL A 25 4.69 2.88 12.51
C VAL A 25 5.49 1.62 12.27
N LYS A 26 5.45 0.70 13.25
CA LYS A 26 6.15 -0.58 13.22
C LYS A 26 5.19 -1.74 13.06
N MET A 27 5.63 -2.77 12.34
CA MET A 27 4.88 -4.01 12.16
C MET A 27 5.81 -5.16 11.76
N PRO A 28 5.39 -6.43 11.92
CA PRO A 28 6.12 -7.56 11.35
C PRO A 28 6.24 -7.43 9.83
N SER A 29 7.44 -7.63 9.30
CA SER A 29 7.77 -7.49 7.89
C SER A 29 7.36 -8.72 7.08
N SER A 30 7.12 -8.51 5.79
CA SER A 30 7.00 -9.57 4.78
C SER A 30 7.41 -9.01 3.43
N LYS A 31 7.81 -9.88 2.48
CA LYS A 31 8.21 -9.44 1.13
C LYS A 31 7.13 -8.56 0.46
N LEU A 32 5.85 -8.91 0.65
CA LEU A 32 4.74 -8.15 0.08
C LEU A 32 4.54 -6.80 0.79
N LYS A 33 4.70 -6.74 2.12
CA LYS A 33 4.62 -5.46 2.86
C LYS A 33 5.75 -4.52 2.46
N VAL A 34 6.97 -5.05 2.29
CA VAL A 34 8.12 -4.28 1.80
C VAL A 34 7.83 -3.75 0.41
N ALA A 35 7.38 -4.58 -0.53
CA ALA A 35 7.04 -4.12 -1.88
C ALA A 35 5.98 -3.02 -1.91
N ILE A 36 4.96 -3.11 -1.05
CA ILE A 36 3.95 -2.05 -0.91
C ILE A 36 4.59 -0.78 -0.34
N ALA A 37 5.44 -0.87 0.69
CA ALA A 37 6.14 0.27 1.27
C ALA A 37 7.09 0.94 0.27
N THR A 38 7.80 0.17 -0.55
CA THR A 38 8.63 0.67 -1.66
C THR A 38 7.79 1.48 -2.64
N LEU A 39 6.66 0.93 -3.10
CA LEU A 39 5.77 1.63 -4.03
C LEU A 39 5.20 2.92 -3.43
N LEU A 40 4.79 2.89 -2.16
CA LEU A 40 4.30 4.08 -1.45
C LEU A 40 5.38 5.16 -1.32
N LYS A 41 6.64 4.76 -1.15
CA LYS A 41 7.78 5.69 -1.10
C LYS A 41 8.05 6.30 -2.47
N GLU A 42 8.09 5.49 -3.52
CA GLU A 42 8.31 5.94 -4.90
C GLU A 42 7.24 6.93 -5.37
N GLU A 43 5.98 6.69 -5.00
CA GLU A 43 4.86 7.59 -5.31
C GLU A 43 4.76 8.77 -4.32
N GLY A 44 5.62 8.83 -3.30
CA GLY A 44 5.76 9.98 -2.40
C GLY A 44 4.75 10.08 -1.25
N PHE A 45 3.97 9.02 -1.00
CA PHE A 45 2.96 8.93 0.08
C PHE A 45 3.59 8.73 1.47
N VAL A 46 4.72 8.04 1.54
CA VAL A 46 5.51 7.86 2.78
C VAL A 46 6.90 8.44 2.59
N ALA A 47 7.54 8.85 3.68
CA ALA A 47 8.86 9.47 3.61
C ALA A 47 9.95 8.41 3.38
N ASP A 48 9.94 7.35 4.17
CA ASP A 48 10.87 6.23 4.05
C ASP A 48 10.35 4.97 4.74
N TYR A 49 11.04 3.84 4.53
CA TYR A 49 10.85 2.63 5.31
C TYR A 49 12.18 1.95 5.62
N THR A 50 12.25 1.27 6.76
CA THR A 50 13.41 0.44 7.15
C THR A 50 12.95 -0.95 7.56
N VAL A 51 13.81 -1.95 7.32
CA VAL A 51 13.58 -3.32 7.77
C VAL A 51 14.72 -3.70 8.71
N THR A 52 14.37 -4.14 9.92
CA THR A 52 15.34 -4.49 10.97
C THR A 52 15.07 -5.89 11.51
N GLY A 53 16.13 -6.58 11.95
CA GLY A 53 16.04 -7.93 12.51
C GLY A 53 16.11 -9.05 11.47
N GLU A 54 16.78 -10.15 11.84
CA GLU A 54 17.03 -11.29 10.95
C GLU A 54 15.96 -12.38 11.07
N VAL A 55 15.71 -12.87 12.29
CA VAL A 55 14.79 -13.99 12.55
C VAL A 55 13.33 -13.54 12.57
N LYS A 56 13.08 -12.33 13.08
CA LYS A 56 11.75 -11.70 13.16
C LYS A 56 11.85 -10.30 12.57
N PRO A 57 11.87 -10.17 11.24
CA PRO A 57 12.07 -8.89 10.60
C PRO A 57 10.89 -7.96 10.93
N GLU A 58 11.17 -6.74 11.38
CA GLU A 58 10.22 -5.65 11.55
C GLU A 58 10.35 -4.67 10.39
N LEU A 59 9.21 -4.19 9.91
CA LEU A 59 9.08 -3.10 8.96
C LEU A 59 8.65 -1.84 9.72
N GLU A 60 9.47 -0.81 9.68
CA GLU A 60 9.17 0.52 10.17
C GLU A 60 8.92 1.44 8.98
N VAL A 61 7.77 2.11 8.95
CA VAL A 61 7.40 3.05 7.89
C VAL A 61 7.31 4.45 8.49
N THR A 62 8.08 5.38 7.93
CA THR A 62 8.08 6.80 8.32
C THR A 62 6.97 7.52 7.59
N LEU A 63 6.03 8.06 8.35
CA LEU A 63 4.84 8.73 7.83
C LEU A 63 5.19 10.15 7.37
N LYS A 64 4.50 10.61 6.34
CA LYS A 64 4.70 11.94 5.76
C LYS A 64 3.48 12.82 6.04
N TYR A 65 3.76 14.08 6.37
CA TYR A 65 2.76 15.10 6.65
C TYR A 65 3.11 16.37 5.87
N PHE A 66 2.10 17.09 5.39
CA PHE A 66 2.24 18.38 4.73
C PHE A 66 1.32 19.37 5.42
N GLU A 67 1.85 20.51 5.88
CA GLU A 67 1.08 21.54 6.62
C GLU A 67 0.26 20.96 7.79
N ALA A 68 0.86 20.04 8.56
CA ALA A 68 0.24 19.29 9.65
C ALA A 68 -0.92 18.34 9.25
N ASN A 69 -1.22 18.21 7.96
CA ASN A 69 -2.16 17.25 7.43
C ASN A 69 -1.45 15.96 6.96
N PRO A 70 -2.08 14.79 7.14
CA PRO A 70 -1.56 13.53 6.61
C PRO A 70 -1.48 13.56 5.08
N VAL A 71 -0.38 13.06 4.51
CA VAL A 71 -0.24 12.92 3.04
C VAL A 71 -1.12 11.80 2.48
N ILE A 72 -1.48 10.79 3.29
CA ILE A 72 -2.42 9.76 2.86
C ILE A 72 -3.80 10.11 3.43
N GLU A 73 -4.67 10.67 2.61
CA GLU A 73 -6.03 11.01 3.01
C GLU A 73 -6.90 9.74 3.15
N GLN A 74 -6.77 8.81 2.21
CA GLN A 74 -7.56 7.59 2.16
C GLN A 74 -6.72 6.39 1.74
N ILE A 75 -6.75 5.35 2.58
CA ILE A 75 -6.13 4.05 2.27
C ILE A 75 -7.14 2.92 2.50
N GLN A 76 -7.38 2.11 1.48
CA GLN A 76 -8.43 1.09 1.52
C GLN A 76 -7.99 -0.26 0.95
N ARG A 77 -8.20 -1.33 1.72
CA ARG A 77 -8.02 -2.72 1.25
C ARG A 77 -9.16 -3.12 0.33
N VAL A 78 -8.84 -3.45 -0.93
CA VAL A 78 -9.81 -3.80 -1.97
C VAL A 78 -9.95 -5.32 -2.09
N SER A 79 -8.92 -6.01 -2.58
CA SER A 79 -8.87 -7.48 -2.58
C SER A 79 -8.62 -7.99 -1.18
N ARG A 80 -9.47 -8.87 -0.65
CA ARG A 80 -9.38 -9.45 0.70
C ARG A 80 -9.34 -10.97 0.63
N PRO A 81 -8.84 -11.69 1.65
CA PRO A 81 -8.88 -13.16 1.66
C PRO A 81 -10.28 -13.74 1.40
N GLY A 82 -11.33 -13.11 1.92
CA GLY A 82 -12.72 -13.54 1.69
C GLY A 82 -13.28 -13.20 0.31
N LEU A 83 -12.68 -12.25 -0.42
CA LEU A 83 -13.08 -11.93 -1.80
C LEU A 83 -11.92 -11.28 -2.55
N ARG A 84 -11.33 -12.03 -3.48
CA ARG A 84 -10.23 -11.55 -4.31
C ARG A 84 -10.74 -10.76 -5.50
N ILE A 85 -10.15 -9.60 -5.76
CA ILE A 85 -10.57 -8.70 -6.83
C ILE A 85 -9.48 -8.62 -7.89
N TYR A 86 -9.77 -9.18 -9.07
CA TYR A 86 -8.90 -9.12 -10.25
C TYR A 86 -9.53 -8.28 -11.34
N LYS A 87 -8.72 -7.49 -12.05
CA LYS A 87 -9.16 -6.71 -13.21
C LYS A 87 -8.21 -6.88 -14.39
N LYS A 88 -8.80 -6.94 -15.59
CA LYS A 88 -8.05 -6.87 -16.86
C LYS A 88 -7.52 -5.46 -17.09
N LYS A 89 -6.52 -5.31 -17.95
CA LYS A 89 -5.87 -4.02 -18.27
C LYS A 89 -6.85 -2.87 -18.57
N GLY A 90 -7.91 -3.14 -19.33
CA GLY A 90 -8.92 -2.14 -19.72
C GLY A 90 -9.95 -1.80 -18.64
N ALA A 91 -9.97 -2.55 -17.54
CA ALA A 91 -10.88 -2.37 -16.41
C ALA A 91 -10.14 -2.02 -15.11
N LEU A 92 -8.87 -1.60 -15.22
CA LEU A 92 -8.11 -1.10 -14.08
C LEU A 92 -8.72 0.23 -13.60
N PRO A 93 -9.09 0.36 -12.31
CA PRO A 93 -9.75 1.54 -11.78
C PRO A 93 -8.80 2.73 -11.72
N SER A 94 -9.35 3.95 -11.88
CA SER A 94 -8.66 5.19 -11.53
C SER A 94 -9.11 5.63 -10.14
N VAL A 95 -8.16 6.06 -9.30
CA VAL A 95 -8.44 6.57 -7.95
C VAL A 95 -8.40 8.10 -8.01
N MET A 96 -9.43 8.77 -7.47
CA MET A 96 -9.58 10.24 -7.50
C MET A 96 -9.31 10.88 -8.87
N GLY A 97 -9.88 10.32 -9.95
CA GLY A 97 -9.67 10.85 -11.30
C GLY A 97 -8.22 10.76 -11.82
N GLY A 98 -7.35 9.96 -11.17
CA GLY A 98 -5.94 9.81 -11.53
C GLY A 98 -4.96 10.54 -10.60
N LEU A 99 -5.47 11.23 -9.58
CA LEU A 99 -4.66 11.87 -8.53
C LEU A 99 -4.16 10.86 -7.50
N GLY A 100 -4.95 9.83 -7.21
CA GLY A 100 -4.54 8.70 -6.37
C GLY A 100 -3.96 7.55 -7.18
N ILE A 101 -3.56 6.49 -6.47
CA ILE A 101 -3.04 5.27 -7.07
C ILE A 101 -3.84 4.05 -6.64
N ALA A 102 -3.98 3.09 -7.56
CA ALA A 102 -4.33 1.72 -7.19
C ALA A 102 -3.09 0.85 -7.23
N VAL A 103 -2.82 0.12 -6.15
CA VAL A 103 -1.72 -0.84 -6.07
C VAL A 103 -2.18 -2.14 -6.70
N VAL A 104 -1.51 -2.56 -7.76
CA VAL A 104 -1.87 -3.74 -8.57
C VAL A 104 -0.76 -4.78 -8.52
N SER A 105 -1.12 -6.01 -8.17
CA SER A 105 -0.23 -7.17 -8.30
C SER A 105 -0.40 -7.79 -9.68
N THR A 106 0.64 -7.71 -10.51
CA THR A 106 0.65 -8.24 -11.87
C THR A 106 1.65 -9.41 -12.00
N SER A 107 1.69 -10.06 -13.16
CA SER A 107 2.70 -11.10 -13.44
C SER A 107 4.15 -10.58 -13.46
N LYS A 108 4.36 -9.26 -13.60
CA LYS A 108 5.67 -8.61 -13.55
C LYS A 108 5.98 -7.98 -12.18
N GLY A 109 5.20 -8.31 -11.16
CA GLY A 109 5.33 -7.77 -9.81
C GLY A 109 4.30 -6.71 -9.46
N LEU A 110 4.53 -6.07 -8.31
CA LEU A 110 3.65 -5.04 -7.75
C LEU A 110 3.97 -3.68 -8.38
N MET A 111 2.95 -2.98 -8.84
CA MET A 111 3.10 -1.67 -9.49
C MET A 111 1.82 -0.85 -9.36
N THR A 112 1.86 0.42 -9.75
CA THR A 112 0.65 1.26 -9.82
C THR A 112 -0.24 0.88 -11.00
N ASP A 113 -1.51 1.27 -10.95
CA ASP A 113 -2.45 1.12 -12.06
C ASP A 113 -1.96 1.83 -13.32
N ARG A 114 -1.31 2.99 -13.18
CA ARG A 114 -0.70 3.73 -14.29
C ARG A 114 0.40 2.91 -14.96
N ALA A 115 1.31 2.35 -14.18
CA ALA A 115 2.37 1.48 -14.68
C ALA A 115 1.81 0.19 -15.32
N ALA A 116 0.79 -0.42 -14.69
CA ALA A 116 0.14 -1.62 -15.21
C ALA A 116 -0.56 -1.35 -16.56
N ARG A 117 -1.27 -0.21 -16.70
CA ARG A 117 -1.88 0.21 -17.98
C ARG A 117 -0.82 0.39 -19.06
N LYS A 118 0.29 1.08 -18.75
CA LYS A 118 1.41 1.30 -19.69
C LYS A 118 2.06 -0.01 -20.13
N ALA A 119 2.21 -0.96 -19.21
CA ALA A 119 2.73 -2.30 -19.49
C ALA A 119 1.71 -3.22 -20.19
N GLY A 120 0.45 -2.80 -20.35
CA GLY A 120 -0.62 -3.60 -20.94
C GLY A 120 -1.05 -4.79 -20.09
N LEU A 121 -0.86 -4.72 -18.76
CA LEU A 121 -1.12 -5.81 -17.83
C LEU A 121 -2.36 -5.55 -16.97
N GLY A 122 -3.05 -6.62 -16.59
CA GLY A 122 -4.04 -6.64 -15.53
C GLY A 122 -3.47 -7.26 -14.25
N GLY A 123 -4.30 -7.40 -13.22
CA GLY A 123 -3.83 -7.97 -11.96
C GLY A 123 -4.84 -7.95 -10.83
N GLU A 124 -4.38 -8.37 -9.64
CA GLU A 124 -5.12 -8.24 -8.39
C GLU A 124 -5.05 -6.79 -7.89
N ILE A 125 -6.18 -6.22 -7.49
CA ILE A 125 -6.23 -4.88 -6.91
C ILE A 125 -6.03 -5.00 -5.41
N ILE A 126 -4.84 -4.65 -4.95
CA ILE A 126 -4.44 -4.80 -3.54
C ILE A 126 -5.13 -3.73 -2.69
N CYS A 127 -4.89 -2.46 -3.01
CA CYS A 127 -5.47 -1.34 -2.27
C CYS A 127 -5.58 -0.10 -3.14
N TYR A 128 -6.41 0.83 -2.68
CA TYR A 128 -6.44 2.21 -3.16
C TYR A 128 -5.74 3.10 -2.15
N VAL A 129 -5.00 4.07 -2.66
CA VAL A 129 -4.29 5.09 -1.89
C VAL A 129 -4.56 6.43 -2.54
N ALA A 130 -4.95 7.38 -1.71
CA ALA A 130 -5.30 8.75 -2.02
C ALA A 130 -4.81 9.63 -0.87
#